data_AF-W1V4A6-F1
#
_entry.id   AF-W1V4A6-F1
#
_cell.length_a   1.000
_cell.length_b   1.000
_cell.length_c   1.000
_cell.angle_alpha   90.00
_cell.angle_beta   90.00
_cell.angle_gamma   90.00
#
_symmetry.space_group_name_H-M   'P 1'
#
loop_
_entity.id
_entity.type
_entity.pdbx_description
1 polymer ?
#
loop_
_entity_poly.entity_id
_entity_poly.type
_entity_poly.pdbx_seq_one_letter_code
_entity_poly.pdbx_strand_id
1 'polypeptide(L)'
;LQQGLNKQSVPSFDLNRVPINRGKMMKEAELPELVQPNYFKRFELTEDGISPRTIPGMKNGLFLSTGLEHNEEGKPAEAPTMHVAQTDKRFRKLETVTDDRYLT
;
A
#
# COMPACT_ATOMS: atom_id res chain seq x y z
N LEU A 1 -13.50 -9.87 -32.27
CA LEU A 1 -12.06 -10.25 -32.19
C LEU A 1 -11.85 -10.99 -30.88
N GLN A 2 -11.53 -12.28 -30.92
CA GLN A 2 -11.21 -13.09 -29.75
C GLN A 2 -9.72 -13.39 -29.80
N GLN A 3 -8.94 -12.76 -28.92
CA GLN A 3 -7.50 -12.96 -28.82
C GLN A 3 -7.16 -13.44 -27.40
N GLY A 4 -6.79 -14.71 -27.27
CA GLY A 4 -6.23 -15.28 -26.04
C GLY A 4 -6.85 -16.61 -25.60
N LEU A 5 -6.45 -17.72 -26.24
CA LEU A 5 -6.92 -19.09 -25.99
C LEU A 5 -6.18 -19.75 -24.81
N ASN A 6 -6.36 -19.24 -23.60
CA ASN A 6 -6.14 -20.02 -22.37
C ASN A 6 -7.38 -19.87 -21.50
N LYS A 7 -8.36 -20.75 -21.69
CA LYS A 7 -9.63 -20.73 -20.96
C LYS A 7 -9.49 -21.28 -19.53
N GLN A 8 -8.38 -20.97 -18.84
CA GLN A 8 -8.06 -21.41 -17.47
C GLN A 8 -7.46 -22.84 -17.41
N SER A 9 -6.23 -22.97 -16.91
CA SER A 9 -5.53 -24.26 -16.71
C SER A 9 -5.84 -24.91 -15.36
N VAL A 10 -6.62 -24.23 -14.52
CA VAL A 10 -7.00 -24.66 -13.16
C VAL A 10 -8.50 -24.43 -12.97
N PRO A 11 -9.16 -25.17 -12.05
CA PRO A 11 -10.53 -24.87 -11.65
C PRO A 11 -10.69 -23.42 -11.18
N SER A 12 -11.90 -22.87 -11.29
CA SER A 12 -12.17 -21.51 -10.82
C SER A 12 -11.95 -21.45 -9.32
N PHE A 13 -11.21 -20.43 -8.87
CA PHE A 13 -10.98 -20.23 -7.45
C PHE A 13 -12.29 -19.90 -6.76
N ASP A 14 -12.55 -20.55 -5.63
CA ASP A 14 -13.62 -20.13 -4.73
C ASP A 14 -13.21 -18.83 -4.04
N LEU A 15 -13.78 -17.72 -4.52
CA LEU A 15 -13.50 -16.39 -4.00
C LEU A 15 -14.08 -16.15 -2.59
N ASN A 16 -14.99 -17.02 -2.13
CA ASN A 16 -15.55 -16.94 -0.77
C ASN A 16 -14.69 -17.67 0.26
N ARG A 17 -13.73 -18.49 -0.18
CA ARG A 17 -12.83 -19.24 0.70
C ARG A 17 -11.93 -18.34 1.54
N VAL A 18 -11.65 -17.11 1.08
CA VAL A 18 -10.73 -16.18 1.74
C VAL A 18 -11.46 -14.89 2.11
N PRO A 19 -11.53 -14.53 3.41
CA PRO A 19 -12.13 -13.26 3.82
C PRO A 19 -11.32 -12.08 3.27
N ILE A 20 -12.02 -11.05 2.78
CA ILE A 20 -11.36 -9.83 2.29
C ILE A 20 -11.11 -8.87 3.46
N ASN A 21 -9.88 -8.87 3.98
CA ASN A 21 -9.42 -7.83 4.90
C ASN A 21 -8.75 -6.69 4.12
N ARG A 22 -9.38 -5.51 4.09
CA ARG A 22 -8.84 -4.33 3.37
C ARG A 22 -7.74 -3.60 4.15
N GLY A 23 -7.48 -3.97 5.40
CA GLY A 23 -6.46 -3.36 6.26
C GLY A 23 -6.66 -1.86 6.45
N LYS A 24 -5.56 -1.12 6.56
CA LYS A 24 -5.54 0.34 6.79
C LYS A 24 -5.94 1.14 5.54
N MET A 25 -7.20 1.07 5.17
CA MET A 25 -7.80 1.89 4.12
C MET A 25 -8.46 3.12 4.74
N MET A 26 -8.01 4.31 4.33
CA MET A 26 -8.55 5.57 4.81
C MET A 26 -9.94 5.82 4.23
N LYS A 27 -10.84 6.39 5.04
CA LYS A 27 -12.06 7.02 4.53
C LYS A 27 -11.77 8.46 4.17
N GLU A 28 -12.45 8.98 3.15
CA GLU A 28 -12.27 10.36 2.70
C GLU A 28 -12.53 11.38 3.82
N ALA A 29 -13.54 11.15 4.66
CA ALA A 29 -13.87 12.02 5.79
C ALA A 29 -12.81 12.06 6.90
N GLU A 30 -11.90 11.08 6.94
CA GLU A 30 -10.84 10.96 7.94
C GLU A 30 -9.49 11.51 7.40
N LEU A 31 -9.44 11.92 6.12
CA LEU A 31 -8.22 12.44 5.52
C LEU A 31 -7.94 13.87 5.99
N PRO A 32 -6.75 14.15 6.53
CA PRO A 32 -6.37 15.50 6.92
C PRO A 32 -6.35 16.41 5.69
N GLU A 33 -6.60 17.70 5.88
CA GLU A 33 -6.51 18.68 4.79
C GLU A 33 -5.11 18.66 4.17
N LEU A 34 -5.07 18.61 2.83
CA LEU A 34 -3.80 18.60 2.12
C LEU A 34 -3.39 20.02 1.75
N VAL A 35 -2.40 20.54 2.47
CA VAL A 35 -1.83 21.87 2.22
C VAL A 35 -0.67 21.75 1.25
N GLN A 36 -0.72 22.47 0.12
CA GLN A 36 0.40 22.51 -0.83
C GLN A 36 1.66 23.09 -0.16
N PRO A 37 2.87 22.55 -0.46
CA PRO A 37 3.20 21.56 -1.50
C PRO A 37 3.31 20.11 -0.98
N ASN A 38 2.57 19.77 0.07
CA ASN A 38 2.62 18.45 0.69
C ASN A 38 1.69 17.44 -0.01
N TYR A 39 1.98 16.16 0.20
CA TYR A 39 1.21 15.03 -0.32
C TYR A 39 0.78 14.12 0.83
N PHE A 40 -0.28 13.34 0.62
CA PHE A 40 -0.66 12.29 1.55
C PHE A 40 0.53 11.35 1.73
N LYS A 41 0.86 11.02 2.99
CA LYS A 41 1.99 10.16 3.35
C LYS A 41 1.70 8.69 3.03
N ARG A 42 1.64 8.35 1.74
CA ARG A 42 1.37 6.99 1.27
C ARG A 42 2.36 5.97 1.82
N PHE A 43 3.58 6.39 2.14
CA PHE A 43 4.65 5.54 2.64
C PHE A 43 5.05 5.89 4.08
N GLU A 44 4.10 6.41 4.88
CA GLU A 44 4.29 6.71 6.31
C GLU A 44 4.98 5.56 7.07
N LEU A 45 6.02 5.91 7.83
CA LEU A 45 6.74 5.00 8.72
C LEU A 45 5.81 4.60 9.87
N THR A 46 5.37 3.36 9.85
CA THR A 46 4.45 2.77 10.84
C THR A 46 5.13 1.62 11.54
N GLU A 47 4.72 1.29 12.77
CA GLU A 47 5.32 0.24 13.58
C GLU A 47 5.24 -1.14 12.91
N ASP A 48 4.07 -1.49 12.35
CA ASP A 48 3.83 -2.74 11.61
C ASP A 48 4.32 -2.71 10.14
N GLY A 49 4.93 -1.61 9.71
CA GLY A 49 5.40 -1.43 8.32
C GLY A 49 4.30 -1.22 7.28
N ILE A 50 3.02 -1.25 7.66
CA ILE A 50 1.87 -1.07 6.78
C ILE A 50 1.37 0.38 6.87
N SER A 51 1.69 1.18 5.86
CA SER A 51 1.17 2.55 5.73
C SER A 51 -0.31 2.54 5.32
N PRO A 52 -1.11 3.50 5.80
CA PRO A 52 -2.47 3.69 5.31
C PRO A 52 -2.50 3.99 3.81
N ARG A 53 -3.61 3.64 3.16
CA ARG A 53 -3.82 3.91 1.72
C ARG A 53 -5.12 4.64 1.47
N THR A 54 -5.09 5.52 0.48
CA THR A 54 -6.25 6.20 -0.11
C THR A 54 -6.69 5.49 -1.40
N ILE A 55 -7.92 5.75 -1.83
CA ILE A 55 -8.41 5.35 -3.16
C ILE A 55 -8.26 6.55 -4.10
N PRO A 56 -7.81 6.35 -5.36
CA PRO A 56 -7.77 7.43 -6.34
C PRO A 56 -9.10 8.17 -6.44
N GLY A 57 -9.05 9.51 -6.43
CA GLY A 57 -10.22 10.39 -6.45
C GLY A 57 -10.64 10.93 -5.07
N MET A 58 -10.12 10.38 -3.97
CA MET A 58 -10.41 10.92 -2.64
C MET A 58 -9.79 12.32 -2.45
N LYS A 59 -10.60 13.30 -2.01
CA LYS A 59 -10.13 14.62 -1.61
C LYS A 59 -9.07 14.49 -0.53
N ASN A 60 -7.99 15.27 -0.65
CA ASN A 60 -6.81 15.23 0.22
C ASN A 60 -5.99 13.91 0.20
N GLY A 61 -6.37 12.93 -0.62
CA GLY A 61 -5.69 11.64 -0.73
C GLY A 61 -4.61 11.55 -1.80
N LEU A 62 -4.20 12.69 -2.39
CA LEU A 62 -3.21 12.75 -3.47
C LEU A 62 -1.81 12.39 -2.95
N PHE A 63 -1.15 11.43 -3.59
CA PHE A 63 0.22 11.03 -3.27
C PHE A 63 1.05 10.77 -4.53
N LEU A 64 2.37 10.77 -4.38
CA LEU A 64 3.31 10.39 -5.43
C LEU A 64 3.68 8.91 -5.27
N SER A 65 3.84 8.19 -6.36
CA SER A 65 4.32 6.80 -6.34
C SER A 65 5.46 6.66 -7.34
N THR A 66 6.59 6.13 -6.88
CA THR A 66 7.80 5.94 -7.68
C THR A 66 8.47 4.61 -7.34
N GLY A 67 9.29 4.09 -8.26
CA GLY A 67 10.16 2.95 -8.02
C GLY A 67 11.53 3.32 -7.46
N LEU A 68 11.89 4.61 -7.47
CA LEU A 68 13.10 5.12 -6.81
C LEU A 68 12.93 5.10 -5.29
N GLU A 69 14.03 5.16 -4.53
CA GLU A 69 13.92 5.38 -3.09
C GLU A 69 13.26 6.74 -2.82
N HIS A 70 12.40 6.79 -1.80
CA HIS A 70 11.48 7.91 -1.58
C HIS A 70 11.17 8.13 -0.10
N ASN A 71 10.79 9.35 0.25
CA ASN A 71 10.31 9.68 1.59
C ASN A 71 8.88 9.15 1.84
N GLU A 72 8.30 9.50 2.99
CA GLU A 72 6.94 9.11 3.39
C GLU A 72 5.84 9.61 2.42
N GLU A 73 6.07 10.72 1.72
CA GLU A 73 5.15 11.31 0.74
C GLU A 73 5.30 10.71 -0.67
N GLY A 74 6.34 9.91 -0.91
CA GLY A 74 6.66 9.36 -2.23
C GLY A 74 7.54 10.24 -3.11
N LYS A 75 8.11 11.33 -2.56
CA LYS A 75 9.11 12.15 -3.26
C LYS A 75 10.46 11.42 -3.24
N PRO A 76 11.20 11.37 -4.36
CA PRO A 76 12.54 10.78 -4.40
C PRO A 76 13.43 11.31 -3.28
N ALA A 77 14.08 10.42 -2.54
CA ALA A 77 14.93 10.76 -1.41
C ALA A 77 16.04 9.72 -1.25
N GLU A 78 17.29 10.15 -1.29
CA GLU A 78 18.46 9.25 -1.30
C GLU A 78 19.29 9.33 0.00
N ALA A 79 18.81 10.07 0.99
CA ALA A 79 19.48 10.16 2.28
C ALA A 79 19.61 8.76 2.92
N PRO A 80 20.81 8.36 3.40
CA PRO A 80 21.02 7.02 3.94
C PRO A 80 20.04 6.63 5.05
N THR A 81 19.69 7.59 5.92
CA THR A 81 18.72 7.38 7.01
C THR A 81 17.32 7.07 6.49
N MET A 82 16.88 7.73 5.42
CA MET A 82 15.58 7.49 4.81
C MET A 82 15.55 6.15 4.06
N HIS A 83 16.62 5.83 3.34
CA HIS A 83 16.77 4.54 2.67
C HIS A 83 16.68 3.37 3.66
N VAL A 84 17.42 3.45 4.78
CA VAL A 84 17.35 2.44 5.85
C VAL A 84 15.94 2.36 6.43
N ALA A 85 15.34 3.49 6.82
CA ALA A 85 14.02 3.51 7.42
C ALA A 85 12.93 2.88 6.53
N GLN A 86 12.94 3.20 5.22
CA GLN A 86 11.99 2.67 4.26
C GLN A 86 12.25 1.20 3.91
N THR A 87 13.52 0.81 3.86
CA THR A 87 13.91 -0.60 3.69
C THR A 87 13.44 -1.44 4.87
N ASP A 88 13.74 -1.03 6.10
CA ASP A 88 13.33 -1.72 7.32
C ASP A 88 11.80 -1.81 7.43
N LYS A 89 11.10 -0.74 7.06
CA LYS A 89 9.63 -0.73 6.98
C LYS A 89 9.10 -1.76 5.99
N ARG A 90 9.70 -1.86 4.79
CA ARG A 90 9.30 -2.84 3.77
C ARG A 90 9.53 -4.27 4.26
N PHE A 91 10.63 -4.54 4.97
CA PHE A 91 10.90 -5.84 5.58
C PHE A 91 9.90 -6.18 6.71
N ARG A 92 9.63 -5.26 7.64
CA ARG A 92 8.59 -5.43 8.67
C ARG A 92 7.22 -5.74 8.07
N LYS A 93 6.86 -5.07 6.98
CA LYS A 93 5.61 -5.36 6.24
C LYS A 93 5.57 -6.81 5.76
N LEU A 94 6.69 -7.37 5.29
CA LEU A 94 6.76 -8.75 4.80
C LEU A 94 6.65 -9.78 5.94
N GLU A 95 7.16 -9.46 7.13
CA GLU A 95 7.02 -10.32 8.32
C GLU A 95 5.54 -10.52 8.71
N THR A 96 4.66 -9.56 8.41
CA THR A 96 3.21 -9.69 8.67
C THR A 96 2.50 -10.71 7.77
N VAL A 97 3.13 -11.18 6.69
CA VAL A 97 2.49 -12.13 5.74
C VAL A 97 2.31 -13.51 6.36
N THR A 98 3.20 -13.90 7.27
CA THR A 98 3.16 -15.20 7.96
C THR A 98 2.39 -15.12 9.29
N ASP A 99 1.76 -14.00 9.60
CA ASP A 99 1.02 -13.82 10.84
C ASP A 99 -0.35 -14.50 10.77
N ASP A 100 -0.54 -15.52 11.59
CA ASP A 100 -1.76 -16.34 11.68
C ASP A 100 -3.02 -15.51 11.98
N ARG A 101 -2.88 -14.29 12.51
CA ARG A 101 -4.00 -13.37 12.76
C ARG A 101 -4.77 -12.96 11.50
N TYR A 102 -4.24 -13.25 10.31
CA TYR A 102 -4.90 -13.00 9.03
C TYR A 102 -5.35 -14.30 8.30
N LEU A 103 -5.18 -15.47 8.93
CA LEU A 103 -5.50 -16.79 8.36
C LEU A 103 -6.75 -17.45 8.96
N THR A 104 -7.43 -16.81 9.91
CA THR A 104 -8.72 -17.23 10.51
C THR A 104 -9.83 -16.24 10.18
#